data_AF-A0A9Q0S1I3-F1
#
_entry.id   AF-A0A9Q0S1I3-F1
#
_cell.length_a   1.000
_cell.length_b   1.000
_cell.length_c   1.000
_cell.angle_alpha   90.00
_cell.angle_beta   90.00
_cell.angle_gamma   90.00
#
_symmetry.space_group_name_H-M   'P 1'
#
loop_
_entity.id
_entity.type
_entity.pdbx_description
1 polymer ?
#
loop_
_entity_poly.entity_id
_entity_poly.type
_entity_poly.pdbx_seq_one_letter_code
_entity_poly.pdbx_strand_id
1 'polypeptide(L)'
;MLIPITYKTDILSRKLEWFNNKDLEMQVSLDVEPNWIKFNNDQVGYYRVNYPQDMWASLTNVLKNQTNALSIADRAHLINDVFSLAEATLIDYDVALELTSYLTNESEYVPWSVASTNLLNLKSRLYDLYDNQQFLEFGQSRIREIYKEVGWDVSSDDHLKNHLRTTVLNFACAVGLPECLTEVGNKFNDWLKNTDLRPSPDLRNIVYYYGMASAGNSQNWEVVWGVYMSEPDASEKAKLIYGLSGIKHTEILG
;
A
#
# COMPACT_ATOMS: atom_id res chain seq x y z
N MET A 1 4.29 9.70 33.32
CA MET A 1 3.48 8.76 32.53
C MET A 1 4.35 7.54 32.30
N LEU A 2 3.80 6.35 32.54
CA LEU A 2 4.51 5.10 32.24
C LEU A 2 4.14 4.66 30.83
N ILE A 3 5.14 4.34 30.02
CA ILE A 3 5.02 3.86 28.65
C ILE A 3 5.37 2.37 28.66
N PRO A 4 4.45 1.47 28.27
CA PRO A 4 4.75 0.05 28.20
C PRO A 4 5.62 -0.24 26.97
N ILE A 5 6.89 -0.52 27.18
CA ILE A 5 7.85 -0.86 26.12
C ILE A 5 7.85 -2.38 25.94
N THR A 6 7.25 -2.86 24.87
CA THR A 6 7.36 -4.27 24.45
C THR A 6 8.46 -4.43 23.43
N TYR A 7 9.16 -5.56 23.42
CA TYR A 7 10.14 -5.87 22.38
C TYR A 7 10.32 -7.37 22.17
N LYS A 8 10.83 -7.71 20.98
CA LYS A 8 11.14 -9.06 20.50
C LYS A 8 12.52 -9.07 19.84
N THR A 9 13.22 -10.20 19.89
CA THR A 9 14.48 -10.42 19.16
C THR A 9 14.43 -11.75 18.39
N ASP A 10 15.53 -12.13 17.75
CA ASP A 10 15.71 -13.47 17.15
C ASP A 10 15.74 -14.61 18.18
N ILE A 11 16.01 -14.30 19.45
CA ILE A 11 16.14 -15.28 20.53
C ILE A 11 14.95 -15.22 21.50
N LEU A 12 14.41 -14.02 21.71
CA LEU A 12 13.37 -13.73 22.70
C LEU A 12 12.04 -13.42 22.00
N SER A 13 11.00 -14.21 22.30
CA SER A 13 9.69 -14.09 21.64
C SER A 13 8.97 -12.78 21.96
N ARG A 14 8.99 -12.33 23.23
CA ARG A 14 8.42 -11.06 23.70
C ARG A 14 8.86 -10.76 25.14
N LYS A 15 9.15 -9.49 25.44
CA LYS A 15 9.30 -8.96 26.81
C LYS A 15 8.64 -7.58 26.93
N LEU A 16 8.19 -7.24 28.14
CA LEU A 16 7.56 -5.97 28.49
C LEU A 16 8.33 -5.33 29.64
N GLU A 17 8.69 -4.07 29.46
CA GLU A 17 9.27 -3.21 30.50
C GLU A 17 8.55 -1.86 30.53
N TRP A 18 8.56 -1.20 31.69
CA TRP A 18 7.83 0.06 31.89
C TRP A 18 8.78 1.24 31.88
N PHE A 19 8.68 2.09 30.87
CA PHE A 19 9.50 3.29 30.75
C PHE A 19 8.80 4.48 31.38
N ASN A 20 9.45 5.12 32.34
CA ASN A 20 8.96 6.36 32.90
C ASN A 20 9.36 7.51 31.98
N ASN A 21 8.38 8.21 31.41
CA ASN A 21 8.61 9.28 30.44
C ASN A 21 9.33 10.52 31.00
N LYS A 22 9.64 10.54 32.30
CA LYS A 22 10.48 11.55 32.94
C LYS A 22 11.97 11.22 32.86
N ASP A 23 12.30 9.96 32.57
CA ASP A 23 13.68 9.49 32.43
C ASP A 23 14.15 9.75 31.00
N LEU A 24 15.45 9.97 30.81
CA LEU A 24 16.03 10.21 29.48
C LEU A 24 16.27 8.91 28.71
N GLU A 25 16.57 7.83 29.42
CA GLU A 25 16.91 6.54 28.86
C GLU A 25 16.42 5.39 29.76
N MET A 26 16.30 4.21 29.16
CA MET A 26 16.07 2.94 29.83
C MET A 26 17.12 1.96 29.32
N GLN A 27 17.74 1.23 30.24
CA GLN A 27 18.63 0.13 29.89
C GLN A 27 17.87 -1.18 29.86
N VAL A 28 17.93 -1.86 28.72
CA VAL A 28 17.36 -3.19 28.52
C VAL A 28 18.51 -4.20 28.50
N SER A 29 18.53 -5.10 29.49
CA SER A 29 19.54 -6.18 29.54
C SER A 29 19.03 -7.43 28.86
N LEU A 30 19.87 -7.99 27.98
CA LEU A 30 19.67 -9.26 27.30
C LEU A 30 20.84 -10.19 27.65
N ASP A 31 20.54 -11.47 27.90
CA ASP A 31 21.57 -12.46 28.26
C ASP A 31 22.51 -12.78 27.08
N VAL A 32 22.02 -12.60 25.85
CA VAL A 32 22.74 -12.82 24.60
C VAL A 32 22.48 -11.63 23.68
N GLU A 33 23.53 -11.15 23.00
CA GLU A 33 23.44 -10.10 22.00
C GLU A 33 22.60 -10.57 20.80
N PRO A 34 21.45 -9.93 20.51
CA PRO A 34 20.59 -10.35 19.41
C PRO A 34 21.09 -9.80 18.07
N ASN A 35 20.77 -10.48 16.97
CA ASN A 35 21.05 -9.94 15.62
C ASN A 35 20.15 -8.76 15.26
N TRP A 36 18.96 -8.70 15.86
CA TRP A 36 18.00 -7.62 15.68
C TRP A 36 17.07 -7.51 16.89
N ILE A 37 16.53 -6.31 17.10
CA ILE A 37 15.51 -6.06 18.12
C ILE A 37 14.35 -5.26 17.52
N LYS A 38 13.13 -5.73 17.72
CA LYS A 38 11.89 -5.07 17.35
C LYS A 38 11.15 -4.60 18.60
N PHE A 39 11.28 -3.33 18.94
CA PHE A 39 10.40 -2.67 19.92
C PHE A 39 8.97 -2.48 19.41
N ASN A 40 8.05 -2.25 20.34
CA ASN A 40 6.61 -2.20 20.13
C ASN A 40 6.10 -3.46 19.43
N ASN A 41 6.39 -4.64 19.98
CA ASN A 41 5.96 -5.93 19.41
C ASN A 41 4.43 -5.98 19.30
N ASP A 42 3.95 -6.29 18.09
CA ASP A 42 2.55 -6.25 17.66
C ASP A 42 1.88 -4.87 17.76
N GLN A 43 2.67 -3.79 17.83
CA GLN A 43 2.18 -2.41 17.83
C GLN A 43 1.15 -2.13 18.94
N VAL A 44 1.33 -2.73 20.12
CA VAL A 44 0.38 -2.54 21.24
C VAL A 44 0.52 -1.18 21.92
N GLY A 45 1.69 -0.54 21.82
CA GLY A 45 2.00 0.74 22.41
C GLY A 45 1.69 1.90 21.48
N TYR A 46 1.18 3.00 22.03
CA TYR A 46 0.91 4.23 21.29
C TYR A 46 2.17 5.11 21.19
N TYR A 47 3.15 4.63 20.43
CA TYR A 47 4.40 5.33 20.13
C TYR A 47 5.05 4.74 18.88
N ARG A 48 5.89 5.56 18.22
CA ARG A 48 6.72 5.14 17.09
C ARG A 48 8.10 4.75 17.57
N VAL A 49 8.77 3.89 16.82
CA VAL A 49 10.13 3.46 17.13
C VAL A 49 11.06 3.86 15.99
N ASN A 50 12.12 4.59 16.33
CA ASN A 50 13.26 4.78 15.45
C ASN A 50 14.42 3.89 15.91
N TYR A 51 15.22 3.42 14.96
CA TYR A 51 16.40 2.59 15.19
C TYR A 51 17.63 3.25 14.56
N PRO A 52 18.83 2.94 15.06
CA PRO A 52 20.07 3.17 14.32
C PRO A 52 20.04 2.53 12.91
N GLN A 53 20.83 3.07 11.98
CA GLN A 53 20.80 2.68 10.57
C GLN A 53 21.16 1.19 10.34
N ASP A 54 22.14 0.68 11.07
CA ASP A 54 22.53 -0.73 11.06
C ASP A 54 21.39 -1.64 11.53
N MET A 55 20.64 -1.23 12.55
CA MET A 55 19.48 -1.97 13.04
C MET A 55 18.32 -1.95 12.04
N TRP A 56 18.06 -0.82 11.35
CA TRP A 56 17.13 -0.79 10.22
C TRP A 56 17.54 -1.75 9.09
N ALA A 57 18.84 -1.82 8.78
CA ALA A 57 19.36 -2.76 7.79
C ALA A 57 19.18 -4.23 8.23
N SER A 58 19.43 -4.55 9.50
CA SER A 58 19.18 -5.88 10.07
C SER A 58 17.70 -6.26 9.99
N LEU A 59 16.78 -5.37 10.37
CA LEU A 59 15.34 -5.60 10.27
C LEU A 59 14.90 -5.80 8.80
N THR A 60 15.45 -5.02 7.87
CA THR A 60 15.19 -5.19 6.43
C THR A 60 15.64 -6.58 5.95
N ASN A 61 16.82 -7.03 6.37
CA ASN A 61 17.35 -8.34 6.02
C ASN A 61 16.49 -9.49 6.59
N VAL A 62 15.96 -9.34 7.81
CA VAL A 62 15.02 -10.30 8.40
C VAL A 62 13.73 -10.37 7.60
N LEU A 63 13.15 -9.22 7.23
CA LEU A 63 11.93 -9.18 6.42
C LEU A 63 12.13 -9.83 5.04
N LYS A 64 13.32 -9.67 4.43
CA LYS A 64 13.66 -10.31 3.15
C LYS A 64 13.79 -11.83 3.28
N ASN A 65 14.53 -12.32 4.27
CA ASN A 65 14.91 -13.74 4.32
C ASN A 65 13.98 -14.60 5.18
N GLN A 66 13.27 -13.97 6.12
CA GLN A 66 12.47 -14.61 7.15
C GLN A 66 11.23 -13.75 7.46
N THR A 67 10.43 -13.41 6.44
CA THR A 67 9.24 -12.53 6.57
C THR A 67 8.38 -12.86 7.80
N ASN A 68 8.17 -14.16 8.06
CA ASN A 68 7.33 -14.65 9.16
C ASN A 68 8.00 -14.62 10.55
N ALA A 69 9.27 -14.23 10.65
CA ALA A 69 9.92 -13.96 11.94
C ALA A 69 9.29 -12.75 12.64
N LEU A 70 8.69 -11.84 11.88
CA LEU A 70 7.94 -10.69 12.39
C LEU A 70 6.45 -10.87 12.07
N SER A 71 5.59 -10.53 13.02
CA SER A 71 4.14 -10.64 12.84
C SER A 71 3.64 -9.69 11.76
N ILE A 72 2.45 -9.95 11.21
CA ILE A 72 1.81 -9.07 10.22
C ILE A 72 1.75 -7.61 10.74
N ALA A 73 1.40 -7.45 12.03
CA ALA A 73 1.37 -6.15 12.69
C ALA A 73 2.77 -5.51 12.80
N ASP A 74 3.80 -6.28 13.16
CA ASP A 74 5.16 -5.76 13.22
C ASP A 74 5.68 -5.30 11.85
N ARG A 75 5.40 -6.05 10.77
CA ARG A 75 5.81 -5.68 9.41
C ARG A 75 5.13 -4.39 8.93
N ALA A 76 3.81 -4.31 9.11
CA ALA A 76 3.04 -3.11 8.80
C ALA A 76 3.52 -1.90 9.64
N HIS A 77 3.81 -2.11 10.92
CA HIS A 77 4.32 -1.06 11.81
C HIS A 77 5.69 -0.54 11.38
N LEU A 78 6.62 -1.42 11.02
CA LEU A 78 7.95 -1.02 10.54
C LEU A 78 7.86 -0.14 9.28
N ILE A 79 7.00 -0.50 8.33
CA ILE A 79 6.73 0.34 7.15
C ILE A 79 6.14 1.69 7.57
N ASN A 80 5.11 1.68 8.42
CA ASN A 80 4.46 2.91 8.85
C ASN A 80 5.42 3.86 9.58
N ASP A 81 6.28 3.33 10.44
CA ASP A 81 7.25 4.11 11.19
C ASP A 81 8.36 4.65 10.30
N VAL A 82 8.98 3.81 9.46
CA VAL A 82 10.10 4.26 8.62
C VAL A 82 9.68 5.39 7.67
N PHE A 83 8.48 5.32 7.08
CA PHE A 83 7.99 6.38 6.21
C PHE A 83 7.62 7.65 6.99
N SER A 84 7.04 7.52 8.18
CA SER A 84 6.71 8.68 9.02
C SER A 84 7.96 9.38 9.56
N LEU A 85 9.00 8.61 9.89
CA LEU A 85 10.29 9.14 10.34
C LEU A 85 11.02 9.83 9.18
N ALA A 86 10.98 9.26 7.97
CA ALA A 86 11.56 9.87 6.78
C ALA A 86 10.85 11.18 6.41
N GLU A 87 9.51 11.21 6.47
CA GLU A 87 8.73 12.42 6.26
C GLU A 87 9.03 13.50 7.30
N ALA A 88 9.30 13.10 8.54
CA ALA A 88 9.72 14.00 9.62
C ALA A 88 11.21 14.41 9.54
N THR A 89 11.95 14.02 8.50
CA THR A 89 13.39 14.28 8.33
C THR A 89 14.28 13.72 9.44
N LEU A 90 13.79 12.69 10.16
CA LEU A 90 14.51 12.03 11.24
C LEU A 90 15.41 10.88 10.76
N ILE A 91 15.14 10.37 9.56
CA ILE A 91 15.95 9.41 8.82
C ILE A 91 15.86 9.72 7.32
N ASP A 92 16.78 9.20 6.52
CA ASP A 92 16.74 9.36 5.07
C ASP A 92 15.68 8.48 4.40
N TYR A 93 15.07 8.97 3.32
CA TYR A 93 14.11 8.20 2.53
C TYR A 93 14.71 6.91 1.94
N ASP A 94 16.03 6.86 1.75
CA ASP A 94 16.73 5.66 1.29
C ASP A 94 16.50 4.47 2.23
N VAL A 95 16.42 4.71 3.55
CA VAL A 95 16.12 3.66 4.54
C VAL A 95 14.68 3.16 4.38
N ALA A 96 13.73 4.07 4.18
CA ALA A 96 12.32 3.72 3.97
C ALA A 96 12.11 2.96 2.66
N LEU A 97 12.71 3.42 1.57
CA LEU A 97 12.62 2.79 0.25
C LEU A 97 13.34 1.43 0.23
N GLU A 98 14.50 1.31 0.88
CA GLU A 98 15.21 0.04 1.01
C GLU A 98 14.41 -0.96 1.83
N LEU A 99 13.71 -0.55 2.90
CA LEU A 99 12.82 -1.44 3.64
C LEU A 99 11.79 -2.07 2.68
N THR A 100 11.13 -1.29 1.81
CA THR A 100 10.10 -1.81 0.88
C THR A 100 10.60 -2.87 -0.11
N SER A 101 11.91 -3.07 -0.23
CA SER A 101 12.45 -4.14 -1.07
C SER A 101 12.04 -5.54 -0.62
N TYR A 102 11.65 -5.73 0.64
CA TYR A 102 11.13 -7.00 1.14
C TYR A 102 9.73 -7.34 0.59
N LEU A 103 8.97 -6.36 0.07
CA LEU A 103 7.58 -6.54 -0.36
C LEU A 103 7.41 -7.58 -1.46
N THR A 104 8.48 -7.93 -2.19
CA THR A 104 8.46 -9.04 -3.14
C THR A 104 8.14 -10.40 -2.49
N ASN A 105 8.29 -10.50 -1.16
CA ASN A 105 8.04 -11.69 -0.36
C ASN A 105 6.83 -11.51 0.58
N GLU A 106 6.04 -10.45 0.41
CA GLU A 106 4.87 -10.14 1.22
C GLU A 106 3.58 -10.51 0.49
N SER A 107 2.69 -11.21 1.18
CA SER A 107 1.39 -11.63 0.65
C SER A 107 0.23 -11.29 1.60
N GLU A 108 0.48 -10.59 2.70
CA GLU A 108 -0.56 -10.22 3.66
C GLU A 108 -1.16 -8.84 3.36
N TYR A 109 -2.46 -8.70 3.62
CA TYR A 109 -3.21 -7.47 3.34
C TYR A 109 -2.66 -6.24 4.08
N VAL A 110 -2.44 -6.35 5.39
CA VAL A 110 -2.16 -5.18 6.24
C VAL A 110 -0.83 -4.51 5.87
N PRO A 111 0.30 -5.22 5.68
CA PRO A 111 1.55 -4.60 5.25
C PRO A 111 1.44 -3.98 3.86
N TRP A 112 0.75 -4.64 2.91
CA TRP A 112 0.49 -4.07 1.58
C TRP A 112 -0.37 -2.81 1.63
N SER A 113 -1.37 -2.77 2.50
CA SER A 113 -2.21 -1.59 2.69
C SER A 113 -1.39 -0.40 3.19
N VAL A 114 -0.52 -0.62 4.18
CA VAL A 114 0.38 0.44 4.70
C VAL A 114 1.41 0.86 3.65
N ALA A 115 2.06 -0.10 2.98
CA ALA A 115 3.07 0.18 1.97
C ALA A 115 2.50 0.96 0.78
N SER A 116 1.40 0.48 0.21
CA SER A 116 0.76 1.15 -0.94
C SER A 116 0.30 2.56 -0.59
N THR A 117 -0.25 2.78 0.60
CA THR A 117 -0.65 4.12 1.06
C THR A 117 0.54 5.07 1.12
N ASN A 118 1.64 4.66 1.78
CA ASN A 118 2.83 5.50 1.91
C ASN A 118 3.50 5.76 0.55
N LEU A 119 3.58 4.75 -0.32
CA LEU A 119 4.16 4.90 -1.65
C LEU A 119 3.29 5.77 -2.56
N LEU A 120 1.96 5.71 -2.48
CA LEU A 120 1.07 6.60 -3.24
C LEU A 120 1.13 8.04 -2.73
N ASN A 121 1.27 8.25 -1.43
CA ASN A 121 1.50 9.57 -0.86
C ASN A 121 2.84 10.15 -1.31
N LEU A 122 3.89 9.32 -1.37
CA LEU A 122 5.16 9.74 -1.92
C LEU A 122 5.02 10.07 -3.42
N LYS A 123 4.36 9.21 -4.19
CA LYS A 123 4.06 9.46 -5.61
C LYS A 123 3.38 10.81 -5.85
N SER A 124 2.37 11.16 -5.05
CA SER A 124 1.62 12.42 -5.24
C SER A 124 2.50 13.65 -4.97
N ARG A 125 3.43 13.56 -4.01
CA ARG A 125 4.42 14.62 -3.75
C ARG A 125 5.46 14.75 -4.86
N LEU A 126 5.76 13.65 -5.55
CA LEU A 126 6.70 13.62 -6.67
C LEU A 126 6.03 13.98 -8.01
N TYR A 127 4.71 14.19 -8.06
CA TYR A 127 3.96 14.35 -9.32
C TYR A 127 4.43 15.55 -10.15
N ASP A 128 4.76 16.68 -9.49
CA ASP A 128 5.19 17.92 -10.16
C ASP A 128 6.69 17.97 -10.47
N LEU A 129 7.45 16.95 -10.08
CA LEU A 129 8.88 16.88 -10.37
C LEU A 129 9.09 16.38 -11.81
N TYR A 130 9.95 17.08 -12.54
CA TYR A 130 10.42 16.64 -13.85
C TYR A 130 11.05 15.25 -13.68
N ASP A 131 10.46 14.23 -14.33
CA ASP A 131 10.89 12.81 -14.31
C ASP A 131 10.55 12.00 -13.04
N ASN A 132 9.26 11.70 -12.84
CA ASN A 132 8.81 10.70 -11.85
C ASN A 132 8.86 9.25 -12.36
N GLN A 133 9.38 9.02 -13.57
CA GLN A 133 9.39 7.71 -14.23
C GLN A 133 10.16 6.67 -13.42
N GLN A 134 11.29 7.05 -12.84
CA GLN A 134 12.10 6.16 -11.99
C GLN A 134 11.32 5.66 -10.78
N PHE A 135 10.48 6.52 -10.18
CA PHE A 135 9.62 6.13 -9.07
C PHE A 135 8.51 5.16 -9.52
N LEU A 136 7.92 5.40 -10.70
CA LEU A 136 6.92 4.49 -11.28
C LEU A 136 7.53 3.11 -11.56
N GLU A 137 8.71 3.05 -12.16
CA GLU A 137 9.44 1.81 -12.42
C GLU A 137 9.82 1.08 -11.12
N PHE A 138 10.25 1.83 -10.10
CA PHE A 138 10.45 1.30 -8.76
C PHE A 138 9.17 0.65 -8.23
N GLY A 139 8.05 1.37 -8.23
CA GLY A 139 6.76 0.85 -7.76
C GLY A 139 6.31 -0.40 -8.52
N GLN A 140 6.47 -0.39 -9.85
CA GLN A 140 6.20 -1.55 -10.71
C GLN A 140 7.07 -2.75 -10.34
N SER A 141 8.35 -2.54 -10.06
CA SER A 141 9.26 -3.62 -9.65
C SER A 141 8.86 -4.27 -8.32
N ARG A 142 8.27 -3.50 -7.39
CA ARG A 142 7.83 -4.02 -6.08
C ARG A 142 6.52 -4.80 -6.15
N ILE A 143 5.59 -4.38 -7.01
CA ILE A 143 4.22 -4.93 -7.05
C ILE A 143 4.04 -6.11 -8.02
N ARG A 144 4.93 -6.26 -9.00
CA ARG A 144 4.70 -7.17 -10.15
C ARG A 144 4.42 -8.62 -9.76
N GLU A 145 5.10 -9.17 -8.75
CA GLU A 145 4.90 -10.58 -8.36
C GLU A 145 3.56 -10.79 -7.66
N ILE A 146 3.23 -10.00 -6.64
CA ILE A 146 1.93 -10.12 -5.95
C ILE A 146 0.74 -9.79 -6.87
N TYR A 147 0.93 -8.91 -7.87
CA TYR A 147 -0.10 -8.62 -8.88
C TYR A 147 -0.53 -9.87 -9.65
N LYS A 148 0.42 -10.73 -10.03
CA LYS A 148 0.14 -12.00 -10.72
C LYS A 148 -0.62 -12.98 -9.82
N GLU A 149 -0.38 -12.94 -8.51
CA GLU A 149 -0.98 -13.85 -7.55
C GLU A 149 -2.44 -13.49 -7.23
N VAL A 150 -2.74 -12.21 -7.02
CA VAL A 150 -4.08 -11.79 -6.56
C VAL A 150 -5.15 -11.94 -7.64
N GLY A 151 -4.79 -11.74 -8.92
CA GLY A 151 -5.69 -11.79 -10.06
C GLY A 151 -6.86 -10.80 -9.97
N TRP A 152 -7.86 -10.97 -10.83
CA TRP A 152 -9.03 -10.10 -10.91
C TRP A 152 -10.36 -10.77 -10.49
N ASP A 153 -10.30 -12.04 -10.10
CA ASP A 153 -11.49 -12.79 -9.71
C ASP A 153 -11.78 -12.60 -8.22
N VAL A 154 -12.84 -11.86 -7.92
CA VAL A 154 -13.29 -11.58 -6.55
C VAL A 154 -13.94 -12.84 -5.97
N SER A 155 -13.48 -13.27 -4.80
CA SER A 155 -14.05 -14.43 -4.11
C SER A 155 -15.31 -14.02 -3.34
N SER A 156 -16.32 -14.89 -3.27
CA SER A 156 -17.48 -14.69 -2.40
C SER A 156 -17.16 -14.92 -0.91
N ASP A 157 -16.15 -15.73 -0.62
CA ASP A 157 -15.98 -16.34 0.70
C ASP A 157 -14.71 -15.87 1.42
N ASP A 158 -13.84 -15.11 0.75
CA ASP A 158 -12.56 -14.65 1.30
C ASP A 158 -12.41 -13.12 1.21
N HIS A 159 -12.97 -12.43 2.20
CA HIS A 159 -12.95 -10.97 2.27
C HIS A 159 -11.53 -10.41 2.45
N LEU A 160 -10.66 -11.08 3.21
CA LEU A 160 -9.30 -10.58 3.45
C LEU A 160 -8.46 -10.65 2.17
N LYS A 161 -8.59 -11.73 1.40
CA LYS A 161 -7.97 -11.83 0.07
C LYS A 161 -8.54 -10.82 -0.91
N ASN A 162 -9.83 -10.48 -0.83
CA ASN A 162 -10.41 -9.40 -1.64
C ASN A 162 -9.84 -8.02 -1.26
N HIS A 163 -9.61 -7.76 0.02
CA HIS A 163 -8.95 -6.53 0.48
C HIS A 163 -7.50 -6.43 -0.01
N LEU A 164 -6.73 -7.53 0.05
CA LEU A 164 -5.41 -7.59 -0.56
C LEU A 164 -5.48 -7.33 -2.07
N ARG A 165 -6.38 -8.01 -2.78
CA ARG A 165 -6.55 -7.88 -4.23
C ARG A 165 -6.82 -6.43 -4.63
N THR A 166 -7.83 -5.81 -4.03
CA THR A 166 -8.19 -4.42 -4.35
C THR A 166 -7.04 -3.45 -4.07
N THR A 167 -6.30 -3.67 -2.97
CA THR A 167 -5.10 -2.89 -2.62
C THR A 167 -4.02 -3.03 -3.69
N VAL A 168 -3.69 -4.26 -4.07
CA VAL A 168 -2.64 -4.58 -5.04
C VAL A 168 -3.01 -4.09 -6.44
N LEU A 169 -4.25 -4.33 -6.90
CA LEU A 169 -4.72 -3.88 -8.20
C LEU A 169 -4.76 -2.34 -8.29
N ASN A 170 -5.23 -1.66 -7.25
CA ASN A 170 -5.23 -0.21 -7.21
C ASN A 170 -3.81 0.34 -7.28
N PHE A 171 -2.88 -0.18 -6.47
CA PHE A 171 -1.49 0.27 -6.48
C PHE A 171 -0.82 -0.02 -7.83
N ALA A 172 -0.98 -1.22 -8.39
CA ALA A 172 -0.42 -1.62 -9.67
C ALA A 172 -0.85 -0.70 -10.81
N CYS A 173 -2.16 -0.39 -10.91
CA CYS A 173 -2.66 0.52 -11.92
C CYS A 173 -2.24 1.98 -11.64
N ALA A 174 -2.16 2.39 -10.37
CA ALA A 174 -1.67 3.71 -9.98
C ALA A 174 -0.22 3.97 -10.37
N VAL A 175 0.66 2.97 -10.25
CA VAL A 175 2.07 3.08 -10.67
C VAL A 175 2.28 2.79 -12.16
N GLY A 176 1.19 2.57 -12.90
CA GLY A 176 1.21 2.39 -14.34
C GLY A 176 1.76 1.04 -14.80
N LEU A 177 1.59 -0.02 -14.01
CA LEU A 177 1.98 -1.37 -14.40
C LEU A 177 1.28 -1.76 -15.73
N PRO A 178 2.02 -2.03 -16.83
CA PRO A 178 1.43 -2.25 -18.15
C PRO A 178 0.37 -3.36 -18.19
N GLU A 179 0.62 -4.44 -17.46
CA GLU A 179 -0.29 -5.58 -17.34
C GLU A 179 -1.60 -5.20 -16.64
N CYS A 180 -1.55 -4.31 -15.63
CA CYS A 180 -2.74 -3.78 -14.96
C CYS A 180 -3.54 -2.86 -15.88
N LEU A 181 -2.86 -1.93 -16.55
CA LEU A 181 -3.50 -0.96 -17.45
C LEU A 181 -4.17 -1.62 -18.65
N THR A 182 -3.56 -2.69 -19.19
CA THR A 182 -4.14 -3.47 -20.28
C THR A 182 -5.40 -4.20 -19.82
N GLU A 183 -5.31 -4.92 -18.70
CA GLU A 183 -6.43 -5.72 -18.20
C GLU A 183 -7.60 -4.84 -17.74
N VAL A 184 -7.33 -3.73 -17.04
CA VAL A 184 -8.39 -2.81 -16.61
C VAL A 184 -9.06 -2.12 -17.79
N GLY A 185 -8.31 -1.81 -18.86
CA GLY A 185 -8.86 -1.28 -20.11
C GLY A 185 -9.78 -2.27 -20.80
N ASN A 186 -9.40 -3.56 -20.86
CA ASN A 186 -10.24 -4.62 -21.41
C ASN A 186 -11.55 -4.75 -20.61
N LYS A 187 -11.47 -4.84 -19.28
CA LYS A 187 -12.64 -4.94 -18.40
C LYS A 187 -13.57 -3.74 -18.52
N PHE A 188 -13.00 -2.54 -18.64
CA PHE A 188 -13.75 -1.31 -18.85
C PHE A 188 -14.49 -1.33 -20.20
N ASN A 189 -13.80 -1.66 -21.28
CA ASN A 189 -14.42 -1.77 -22.61
C ASN A 189 -15.48 -2.88 -22.68
N ASP A 190 -15.29 -3.99 -21.99
CA ASP A 190 -16.29 -5.05 -21.89
C ASP A 190 -17.55 -4.59 -21.14
N TRP A 191 -17.38 -3.85 -20.04
CA TRP A 191 -18.51 -3.24 -19.34
C TRP A 191 -19.25 -2.22 -20.22
N LEU A 192 -18.56 -1.45 -21.05
CA LEU A 192 -19.20 -0.49 -21.96
C LEU A 192 -20.05 -1.16 -23.06
N LYS A 193 -19.79 -2.43 -23.41
CA LYS A 193 -20.63 -3.18 -24.36
C LYS A 193 -22.01 -3.48 -23.79
N ASN A 194 -22.12 -3.64 -22.48
CA ASN A 194 -23.38 -3.82 -21.77
C ASN A 194 -23.25 -3.30 -20.34
N THR A 195 -23.69 -2.05 -20.13
CA THR A 195 -23.51 -1.33 -18.86
C THR A 195 -24.28 -1.94 -17.69
N ASP A 196 -25.27 -2.80 -17.96
CA ASP A 196 -26.03 -3.53 -16.94
C ASP A 196 -25.17 -4.64 -16.29
N LEU A 197 -24.18 -5.17 -17.01
CA LEU A 197 -23.24 -6.17 -16.50
C LEU A 197 -22.05 -5.49 -15.83
N ARG A 198 -22.28 -4.96 -14.62
CA ARG A 198 -21.25 -4.22 -13.89
C ARG A 198 -20.12 -5.11 -13.40
N PRO A 199 -18.89 -4.55 -13.29
CA PRO A 199 -17.82 -5.19 -12.53
C PRO A 199 -18.25 -5.49 -11.09
N SER A 200 -17.55 -6.45 -10.46
CA SER A 200 -17.71 -6.73 -9.03
C SER A 200 -17.63 -5.44 -8.22
N PRO A 201 -18.51 -5.24 -7.21
CA PRO A 201 -18.54 -4.02 -6.39
C PRO A 201 -17.18 -3.57 -5.83
N ASP A 202 -16.32 -4.54 -5.49
CA ASP A 202 -14.95 -4.34 -4.99
C ASP A 202 -14.01 -3.74 -6.03
N LEU A 203 -14.24 -4.02 -7.31
CA LEU A 203 -13.39 -3.59 -8.42
C LEU A 203 -13.90 -2.36 -9.16
N ARG A 204 -15.16 -1.93 -8.93
CA ARG A 204 -15.79 -0.84 -9.70
C ARG A 204 -14.96 0.44 -9.72
N ASN A 205 -14.46 0.89 -8.56
CA ASN A 205 -13.61 2.09 -8.51
C ASN A 205 -12.36 1.96 -9.38
N ILE A 206 -11.72 0.78 -9.35
CA ILE A 206 -10.50 0.50 -10.11
C ILE A 206 -10.83 0.46 -11.61
N VAL A 207 -11.87 -0.28 -12.00
CA VAL A 207 -12.28 -0.45 -13.40
C VAL A 207 -12.76 0.87 -14.00
N TYR A 208 -13.59 1.63 -13.28
CA TYR A 208 -14.10 2.91 -13.79
C TYR A 208 -12.99 3.94 -13.93
N TYR A 209 -12.18 4.14 -12.90
CA TYR A 209 -11.14 5.17 -12.92
C TYR A 209 -9.99 4.81 -13.86
N TYR A 210 -9.34 3.66 -13.68
CA TYR A 210 -8.19 3.31 -14.49
C TYR A 210 -8.58 2.87 -15.90
N GLY A 211 -9.78 2.33 -16.09
CA GLY A 211 -10.32 2.07 -17.42
C GLY A 211 -10.56 3.35 -18.21
N MET A 212 -11.14 4.38 -17.58
CA MET A 212 -11.24 5.70 -18.18
C MET A 212 -9.85 6.32 -18.44
N ALA A 213 -8.90 6.14 -17.52
CA ALA A 213 -7.55 6.68 -17.67
C ALA A 213 -6.68 5.98 -18.73
N SER A 214 -6.97 4.71 -19.06
CA SER A 214 -6.20 3.92 -20.02
C SER A 214 -6.87 3.82 -21.39
N ALA A 215 -8.20 3.72 -21.44
CA ALA A 215 -8.98 3.47 -22.65
C ALA A 215 -10.11 4.49 -22.88
N GLY A 216 -10.20 5.53 -22.04
CA GLY A 216 -11.21 6.57 -22.17
C GLY A 216 -10.99 7.47 -23.39
N ASN A 217 -12.11 7.88 -23.97
CA ASN A 217 -12.24 8.87 -25.03
C ASN A 217 -13.60 9.57 -24.86
N SER A 218 -13.89 10.61 -25.65
CA SER A 218 -15.14 11.39 -25.50
C SER A 218 -16.39 10.52 -25.58
N GLN A 219 -16.44 9.54 -26.48
CA GLN A 219 -17.59 8.65 -26.64
C GLN A 219 -17.79 7.75 -25.41
N ASN A 220 -16.71 7.10 -24.94
CA ASN A 220 -16.76 6.25 -23.75
C ASN A 220 -17.13 7.06 -22.50
N TRP A 221 -16.65 8.30 -22.40
CA TRP A 221 -16.98 9.22 -21.31
C TRP A 221 -18.48 9.56 -21.28
N GLU A 222 -19.06 9.89 -22.44
CA GLU A 222 -20.50 10.17 -22.55
C GLU A 222 -21.37 8.97 -22.15
N VAL A 223 -20.95 7.74 -22.48
CA VAL A 223 -21.66 6.52 -22.04
C VAL A 223 -21.66 6.43 -20.51
N VAL A 224 -20.49 6.57 -19.87
CA VAL A 224 -20.38 6.52 -18.40
C VAL A 224 -21.14 7.68 -17.74
N TRP A 225 -21.14 8.87 -18.35
CA TRP A 225 -21.93 10.01 -17.91
C TRP A 225 -23.43 9.72 -17.95
N GLY A 226 -23.92 9.08 -19.01
CA GLY A 226 -25.31 8.62 -19.11
C GLY A 226 -25.68 7.65 -17.98
N VAL A 227 -24.79 6.70 -17.65
CA VAL A 227 -24.97 5.77 -16.52
C VAL A 227 -24.99 6.54 -15.18
N TYR A 228 -24.09 7.50 -14.98
CA TYR A 228 -24.06 8.35 -13.79
C TYR A 228 -25.37 9.16 -13.60
N MET A 229 -25.91 9.70 -14.69
CA MET A 229 -27.13 10.51 -14.65
C MET A 229 -28.38 9.68 -14.32
N SER A 230 -28.42 8.41 -14.74
CA SER A 230 -29.54 7.50 -14.47
C SER A 230 -29.39 6.67 -13.19
N GLU A 231 -28.21 6.67 -12.56
CA GLU A 231 -27.91 5.89 -11.34
C GLU A 231 -28.67 6.43 -10.10
N PRO A 232 -29.56 5.62 -9.47
CA PRO A 232 -30.24 6.01 -8.25
C PRO A 232 -29.40 5.80 -6.97
N ASP A 233 -28.45 4.85 -6.97
CA ASP A 233 -27.66 4.56 -5.77
C ASP A 233 -26.54 5.60 -5.57
N ALA A 234 -26.57 6.30 -4.42
CA ALA A 234 -25.62 7.37 -4.14
C ALA A 234 -24.16 6.88 -4.03
N SER A 235 -23.96 5.65 -3.53
CA SER A 235 -22.61 5.07 -3.41
C SER A 235 -22.03 4.77 -4.79
N GLU A 236 -22.81 4.15 -5.65
CA GLU A 236 -22.43 3.86 -7.03
C GLU A 236 -22.23 5.13 -7.85
N LYS A 237 -23.08 6.13 -7.65
CA LYS A 237 -22.95 7.45 -8.28
C LYS A 237 -21.62 8.12 -7.92
N ALA A 238 -21.15 7.98 -6.68
CA ALA A 238 -19.83 8.46 -6.25
C ALA A 238 -18.68 7.72 -6.96
N LYS A 239 -18.81 6.41 -7.20
CA LYS A 239 -17.81 5.62 -7.94
C LYS A 239 -17.76 6.03 -9.42
N LEU A 240 -18.91 6.24 -10.05
CA LEU A 240 -19.01 6.64 -11.45
C LEU A 240 -18.42 8.02 -11.70
N ILE A 241 -18.74 9.02 -10.86
CA ILE A 241 -18.16 10.37 -11.00
C ILE A 241 -16.65 10.37 -10.75
N TYR A 242 -16.18 9.59 -9.79
CA TYR A 242 -14.75 9.38 -9.61
C TYR A 242 -14.14 8.74 -10.87
N GLY A 243 -14.78 7.72 -11.44
CA GLY A 243 -14.36 7.09 -12.70
C GLY A 243 -14.20 8.07 -13.87
N LEU A 244 -15.19 8.95 -14.05
CA LEU A 244 -15.19 9.99 -15.09
C LEU A 244 -14.01 10.97 -14.96
N SER A 245 -13.53 11.22 -13.74
CA SER A 245 -12.36 12.08 -13.49
C SER A 245 -11.03 11.47 -13.97
N GLY A 246 -11.02 10.17 -14.28
CA GLY A 246 -9.84 9.49 -14.79
C GLY A 246 -9.46 9.86 -16.24
N ILE A 247 -10.31 10.58 -16.98
CA ILE A 247 -10.06 10.90 -18.38
C ILE A 247 -8.83 11.82 -18.56
N LYS A 248 -8.01 11.53 -19.57
CA LYS A 248 -6.80 12.32 -19.88
C LYS A 248 -7.01 13.42 -20.92
N HIS A 249 -8.20 13.50 -21.53
CA HIS A 249 -8.54 14.53 -22.50
C HIS A 249 -8.87 15.84 -21.77
N THR A 250 -7.97 16.82 -21.89
CA THR A 250 -8.05 18.11 -21.19
C THR A 250 -9.28 18.92 -21.56
N GLU A 251 -9.82 18.77 -22.77
CA GLU A 251 -11.03 19.46 -23.25
C GLU A 251 -12.32 19.02 -22.54
N ILE A 252 -12.33 17.85 -21.90
CA ILE A 252 -13.49 17.31 -21.18
C ILE A 252 -13.49 17.77 -19.71
N LEU A 253 -12.32 18.13 -19.18
CA LEU A 253 -12.13 18.59 -17.80
C LEU A 253 -12.10 20.12 -17.68
N GLY A 254 -12.14 20.85 -18.80
CA GLY A 254 -12.04 22.31 -18.89
C GLY A 254 -13.39 23.02 -18.98
#